data_AF-D0GPI8-F1
#
_entry.id   AF-D0GPI8-F1
#
_cell.length_a   1.000
_cell.length_b   1.000
_cell.length_c   1.000
_cell.angle_alpha   90.00
_cell.angle_beta   90.00
_cell.angle_gamma   90.00
#
_symmetry.space_group_name_H-M   'P 1'
#
loop_
_entity.id
_entity.type
_entity.pdbx_description
1 polymer ?
#
loop_
_entity_poly.entity_id
_entity_poly.type
_entity_poly.pdbx_seq_one_letter_code
_entity_poly.pdbx_strand_id
1 'polypeptide(L)'
;MDEAGYKDVDGDGYREDKNGKPLEIKIAAMSGGDIAEPLAQYYIQQWKQIGIKGVLATGRLIEFNSFYDKVEADDPEIDVYFAAWGVGT
;
A
#
# COMPACT_ATOMS: atom_id res chain seq x y z
N MET A 1 8.65 -15.07 -0.69
CA MET A 1 7.21 -15.12 -1.01
C MET A 1 6.80 -16.55 -1.37
N ASP A 2 7.48 -17.19 -2.31
CA ASP A 2 7.19 -18.58 -2.71
C ASP A 2 7.31 -19.59 -1.56
N GLU A 3 8.37 -19.51 -0.76
CA GLU A 3 8.57 -20.35 0.43
C GLU A 3 7.51 -20.13 1.51
N ALA A 4 6.94 -18.92 1.56
CA ALA A 4 5.86 -18.57 2.47
C ALA A 4 4.47 -18.97 1.94
N GLY A 5 4.39 -19.56 0.74
CA GLY A 5 3.15 -20.07 0.14
C GLY A 5 2.35 -19.05 -0.67
N TYR A 6 2.88 -17.85 -0.93
CA TYR A 6 2.23 -16.85 -1.77
C TYR A 6 2.65 -17.02 -3.22
N LYS A 7 1.72 -17.35 -4.11
CA LYS A 7 1.99 -17.71 -5.50
C LYS A 7 0.89 -17.16 -6.39
N ASP A 8 1.27 -16.77 -7.59
CA ASP A 8 0.34 -16.48 -8.68
C ASP A 8 -0.21 -17.81 -9.22
N VAL A 9 -1.48 -18.11 -8.95
CA VAL A 9 -2.14 -19.36 -9.33
C VAL A 9 -3.08 -19.20 -10.52
N ASP A 10 -3.50 -17.99 -10.86
CA ASP A 10 -4.43 -17.70 -11.95
C ASP A 10 -3.79 -17.00 -13.16
N GLY A 11 -2.52 -16.60 -13.04
CA GLY A 11 -1.71 -16.00 -14.09
C GLY A 11 -1.99 -14.52 -14.33
N ASP A 12 -2.61 -13.81 -13.39
CA ASP A 12 -2.91 -12.38 -13.53
C ASP A 12 -1.71 -11.45 -13.24
N GLY A 13 -0.59 -12.03 -12.80
CA GLY A 13 0.65 -11.33 -12.45
C GLY A 13 0.73 -10.87 -11.00
N TYR A 14 -0.26 -11.17 -10.17
CA TYR A 14 -0.26 -10.98 -8.72
C TYR A 14 -0.25 -12.31 -7.99
N ARG A 15 0.23 -12.30 -6.75
CA ARG A 15 0.32 -13.49 -5.90
C ARG A 15 -0.92 -13.58 -5.03
N GLU A 16 -1.48 -14.78 -4.93
CA GLU A 16 -2.53 -15.10 -3.98
C GLU A 16 -1.95 -15.42 -2.60
N ASP A 17 -2.82 -15.39 -1.59
CA ASP A 17 -2.52 -15.89 -0.26
C ASP A 17 -2.35 -17.42 -0.24
N LYS A 18 -2.02 -17.97 0.93
CA LYS A 18 -1.83 -19.41 1.15
C LYS A 18 -3.07 -20.26 0.83
N ASN A 19 -4.24 -19.64 0.72
CA ASN A 19 -5.52 -20.28 0.43
C ASN A 19 -5.93 -20.08 -1.04
N GLY A 20 -5.09 -19.45 -1.87
CA GLY A 20 -5.42 -19.13 -3.26
C GLY A 20 -6.40 -17.96 -3.40
N LYS A 21 -6.54 -17.10 -2.38
CA LYS A 21 -7.36 -15.88 -2.47
C LYS A 21 -6.54 -14.69 -2.97
N PRO A 22 -7.11 -13.81 -3.79
CA PRO A 22 -6.44 -12.58 -4.21
C PRO A 22 -5.91 -11.79 -3.00
N LEU A 23 -4.62 -11.44 -3.04
CA LEU A 23 -3.99 -10.61 -2.02
C LEU A 23 -3.91 -9.17 -2.53
N GLU A 24 -4.75 -8.31 -1.96
CA GLU A 24 -4.70 -6.87 -2.20
C GLU A 24 -4.23 -6.16 -0.92
N ILE A 25 -3.26 -5.26 -1.06
CA ILE A 25 -2.71 -4.49 0.06
C ILE A 25 -3.15 -3.03 -0.08
N LYS A 26 -3.89 -2.53 0.91
CA LYS A 26 -4.37 -1.15 0.97
C LYS A 26 -3.33 -0.23 1.60
N ILE A 27 -2.80 0.66 0.78
CA ILE A 27 -1.72 1.59 1.11
C ILE A 27 -2.31 2.96 1.45
N ALA A 28 -2.09 3.43 2.67
CA ALA A 28 -2.28 4.82 3.02
C ALA A 28 -1.04 5.63 2.59
N ALA A 29 -1.25 6.58 1.67
CA ALA A 29 -0.22 7.51 1.22
C ALA A 29 -0.74 8.94 1.34
N MET A 30 0.10 9.85 1.84
CA MET A 30 -0.26 11.25 2.02
C MET A 30 -0.23 12.02 0.70
N SER A 31 -1.20 12.89 0.50
CA SER A 31 -1.13 13.96 -0.50
C SER A 31 -0.08 14.98 -0.06
N GLY A 32 0.55 15.65 -1.01
CA GLY A 32 1.54 16.67 -0.73
C GLY A 32 1.86 17.48 -1.99
N GLY A 33 3.09 17.96 -2.09
CA GLY A 33 3.56 18.65 -3.29
C GLY A 33 3.57 17.75 -4.54
N ASP A 34 4.00 18.32 -5.67
CA ASP A 34 3.90 17.73 -7.01
C ASP A 34 4.52 16.32 -7.17
N ILE A 35 5.34 15.88 -6.22
CA ILE A 35 5.98 14.56 -6.22
C ILE A 35 5.18 13.46 -5.53
N ALA A 36 4.13 13.78 -4.77
CA ALA A 36 3.44 12.81 -3.92
C ALA A 36 2.75 11.70 -4.73
N GLU A 37 1.96 12.08 -5.74
CA GLU A 37 1.28 11.16 -6.64
C GLU A 37 2.26 10.29 -7.44
N PRO A 38 3.27 10.83 -8.16
CA PRO A 38 4.19 9.99 -8.91
C PRO A 38 5.01 9.06 -7.99
N LEU A 39 5.31 9.47 -6.76
CA LEU A 39 5.98 8.60 -5.78
C LEU A 39 5.09 7.45 -5.32
N ALA A 40 3.81 7.71 -5.00
CA ALA A 40 2.87 6.66 -4.63
C ALA A 40 2.65 5.66 -5.78
N GLN A 41 2.49 6.16 -7.01
CA GLN A 41 2.39 5.33 -8.20
C GLN A 41 3.66 4.52 -8.46
N TYR A 42 4.84 5.10 -8.24
CA TYR A 42 6.11 4.39 -8.34
C TYR A 42 6.14 3.19 -7.39
N TYR A 43 5.77 3.35 -6.12
CA TYR A 43 5.73 2.23 -5.16
C TYR A 43 4.73 1.14 -5.57
N ILE A 44 3.53 1.51 -6.02
CA ILE A 44 2.53 0.55 -6.53
C ILE A 44 3.10 -0.24 -7.71
N GLN A 45 3.79 0.43 -8.64
CA GLN A 45 4.45 -0.22 -9.76
C GLN A 45 5.59 -1.15 -9.32
N GLN A 46 6.42 -0.75 -8.36
CA GLN A 46 7.48 -1.61 -7.82
C GLN A 46 6.90 -2.85 -7.13
N TRP A 47 5.78 -2.72 -6.42
CA TRP A 47 5.10 -3.85 -5.80
C TRP A 47 4.51 -4.80 -6.82
N LYS A 48 3.96 -4.26 -7.92
CA LYS A 48 3.53 -5.09 -9.06
C LYS A 48 4.69 -5.92 -9.64
N GLN A 49 5.91 -5.38 -9.73
CA GLN A 49 7.06 -6.14 -10.25
C GLN A 49 7.41 -7.38 -9.41
N ILE A 50 7.03 -7.40 -8.13
CA ILE A 50 7.22 -8.55 -7.24
C ILE A 50 5.94 -9.36 -7.03
N GLY A 51 4.88 -9.06 -7.79
CA GLY A 51 3.59 -9.75 -7.76
C GLY A 51 2.69 -9.36 -6.59
N ILE A 52 2.84 -8.16 -6.01
CA ILE A 52 1.96 -7.66 -4.94
C ILE A 52 1.03 -6.61 -5.53
N LYS A 53 -0.28 -6.80 -5.32
CA LYS A 53 -1.30 -5.84 -5.74
C LYS A 53 -1.49 -4.76 -4.67
N GLY A 54 -0.74 -3.67 -4.80
CA GLY A 54 -0.93 -2.47 -4.00
C GLY A 54 -2.04 -1.57 -4.56
N VAL A 55 -2.94 -1.09 -3.70
CA VAL A 55 -3.97 -0.08 -4.03
C VAL A 55 -3.97 1.04 -3.00
N LEU A 56 -4.41 2.24 -3.36
CA LEU A 56 -4.59 3.30 -2.37
C LEU A 56 -5.78 2.97 -1.46
N ALA A 57 -5.59 3.04 -0.14
CA ALA A 57 -6.59 2.64 0.85
C ALA A 57 -7.95 3.34 0.67
N THR A 58 -7.94 4.60 0.23
CA THR A 58 -9.16 5.38 -0.05
C THR A 58 -9.41 5.63 -1.55
N GLY A 59 -8.67 4.95 -2.42
CA GLY A 59 -8.66 5.18 -3.88
C GLY A 59 -7.94 6.45 -4.33
N ARG A 60 -7.42 7.25 -3.40
CA ARG A 60 -6.66 8.49 -3.64
C ARG A 60 -5.67 8.74 -2.51
N LEU A 61 -4.77 9.71 -2.72
CA LEU A 61 -3.91 10.22 -1.65
C LEU A 61 -4.76 10.90 -0.57
N ILE A 62 -4.32 10.78 0.69
CA ILE A 62 -5.04 11.27 1.86
C ILE A 62 -4.42 12.60 2.31
N GLU A 63 -5.25 13.60 2.58
CA GLU A 63 -4.79 14.87 3.16
C GLU A 63 -4.04 14.63 4.48
N PHE A 64 -3.02 15.44 4.78
CA PHE A 64 -2.10 15.23 5.90
C PHE A 64 -2.79 15.01 7.25
N ASN A 65 -3.75 15.86 7.63
CA ASN A 65 -4.45 15.71 8.90
C ASN A 65 -5.34 14.46 8.88
N SER A 66 -6.12 14.27 7.82
CA SER A 66 -6.97 13.07 7.66
C SER A 66 -6.16 11.77 7.64
N PHE A 67 -4.92 11.80 7.17
CA PHE A 67 -4.02 10.64 7.17
C PHE A 67 -3.66 10.23 8.59
N TYR A 68 -3.19 11.18 9.41
CA TYR A 68 -2.82 10.86 10.80
C TYR A 68 -4.05 10.52 11.64
N ASP A 69 -5.18 11.19 11.43
CA ASP A 69 -6.45 10.81 12.09
C ASP A 69 -6.80 9.33 11.85
N LYS A 70 -6.63 8.84 10.62
CA LYS A 70 -6.89 7.43 10.26
C LYS A 70 -5.82 6.48 10.82
N VAL A 71 -4.55 6.83 10.70
CA VAL A 71 -3.44 5.99 11.19
C VAL A 71 -3.50 5.85 12.71
N GLU A 72 -3.73 6.94 13.45
CA GLU A 72 -3.85 6.92 14.91
C GLU A 72 -5.11 6.19 15.39
N ALA A 73 -6.17 6.17 14.59
CA ALA A 73 -7.40 5.46 14.87
C ALA A 73 -7.35 3.95 14.54
N ASP A 74 -6.21 3.42 14.07
CA ASP A 74 -6.08 2.02 13.61
C ASP A 74 -7.17 1.66 12.59
N ASP A 75 -7.35 2.53 11.58
CA ASP A 75 -8.39 2.38 10.58
C ASP A 75 -8.25 1.03 9.83
N PRO A 76 -9.26 0.14 9.85
CA PRO A 76 -9.18 -1.19 9.27
C PRO A 76 -9.05 -1.19 7.74
N GLU A 77 -9.17 -0.04 7.08
CA GLU A 77 -8.87 0.11 5.65
C GLU A 77 -7.37 0.24 5.36
N ILE A 78 -6.50 0.39 6.36
CA ILE A 78 -5.05 0.58 6.18
C ILE A 78 -4.31 -0.71 6.51
N ASP A 79 -3.66 -1.31 5.50
CA ASP A 79 -2.73 -2.43 5.71
C ASP A 79 -1.29 -1.95 5.90
N VAL A 80 -0.91 -0.91 5.13
CA VAL A 80 0.43 -0.31 5.13
C VAL A 80 0.30 1.20 4.99
N TYR A 81 1.17 1.96 5.64
CA TYR A 81 1.24 3.42 5.47
C TYR A 81 2.67 3.90 5.24
N PHE A 82 2.82 4.98 4.48
CA PHE A 82 4.10 5.69 4.32
C PHE A 82 4.04 7.01 5.08
N ALA A 83 4.65 7.03 6.28
CA ALA A 83 4.70 8.21 7.16
C ALA A 83 6.13 8.73 7.34
N ALA A 84 6.25 9.92 7.91
CA ALA A 84 7.53 10.54 8.26
C ALA A 84 7.42 11.17 9.64
N TRP A 85 8.49 11.09 10.44
CA TRP A 85 8.60 11.77 11.72
C TRP A 85 9.89 12.60 11.77
N GLY A 86 9.80 13.79 12.36
CA GLY A 86 10.97 14.61 12.67
C GLY A 86 11.64 14.12 13.95
N VAL A 87 12.98 13.99 13.93
CA VAL A 87 13.77 13.54 15.09
C VAL A 87 14.60 14.66 15.73
N GLY A 88 14.34 15.92 15.37
CA GLY A 88 15.13 17.08 15.80
C GLY A 88 14.44 17.93 16.88
N THR A 89 15.25 18.59 17.69
CA THR A 89 14.89 19.70 18.60
C THR A 89 15.58 20.98 18.15
#